data_AF-A0A4Q3XN97-F1
#
_entry.id   AF-A0A4Q3XN97-F1
#
_cell.length_a   1.000
_cell.length_b   1.000
_cell.length_c   1.000
_cell.angle_alpha   90.00
_cell.angle_beta   90.00
_cell.angle_gamma   90.00
#
_symmetry.space_group_name_H-M   'P 1'
#
loop_
_entity.id
_entity.type
_entity.pdbx_description
1 polymer ?
#
loop_
_entity_poly.entity_id
_entity_poly.type
_entity_poly.pdbx_seq_one_letter_code
_entity_poly.pdbx_strand_id
1 'polypeptide(L)'
;MTTSAERAPISAWREQGIYPYLAHPASSVEAIEREVFHHVAWHVQQHLPGFDAAPMRTRAFQFRLLRQAVECGPESLQALLTEALGLPPIDQEILSTQVNGLNLSSVIQTAHVVTERLRFLDGLETIIFDKALKYHVKEREHLHRIVARNAWLFGEDFALSVDNRSLTEVLRKHKASLGEDTLVDPPVGHVTQKRGIVDLVFSRATRYHQPNTLH
;
A
#
# COMPACT_ATOMS: atom_id res chain seq x y z
N MET A 1 -15.90 22.46 13.73
CA MET A 1 -17.22 22.57 13.08
C MET A 1 -17.45 21.27 12.32
N THR A 2 -18.38 20.47 12.82
CA THR A 2 -18.72 19.12 12.34
C THR A 2 -19.43 19.23 10.99
N THR A 3 -18.74 18.89 9.90
CA THR A 3 -19.38 18.71 8.58
C THR A 3 -20.28 17.49 8.66
N SER A 4 -21.57 17.74 8.44
CA SER A 4 -22.64 16.76 8.38
C SER A 4 -22.32 15.71 7.32
N ALA A 5 -21.94 14.51 7.76
CA ALA A 5 -21.92 13.34 6.88
C ALA A 5 -23.36 13.12 6.38
N GLU A 6 -23.59 13.35 5.09
CA GLU A 6 -24.80 12.87 4.41
C GLU A 6 -24.88 11.37 4.66
N ARG A 7 -25.83 10.95 5.52
CA ARG A 7 -25.91 9.57 5.96
C ARG A 7 -26.35 8.71 4.78
N ALA A 8 -25.50 7.76 4.39
CA ALA A 8 -25.85 6.73 3.44
C ALA A 8 -27.17 6.03 3.85
N PRO A 9 -28.07 5.71 2.90
CA PRO A 9 -29.39 5.10 3.17
C PRO A 9 -29.24 3.60 3.44
N ILE A 10 -28.48 3.26 4.49
CA ILE A 10 -28.13 1.87 4.85
C ILE A 10 -29.38 1.02 5.09
N SER A 11 -30.44 1.60 5.67
CA SER A 11 -31.73 0.91 5.87
C SER A 11 -32.32 0.46 4.54
N ALA A 12 -32.39 1.35 3.54
CA ALA A 12 -32.91 1.02 2.22
C ALA A 12 -32.07 -0.06 1.54
N TRP A 13 -30.74 -0.02 1.66
CA TRP A 13 -29.86 -1.05 1.10
C TRP A 13 -30.03 -2.42 1.75
N ARG A 14 -30.34 -2.45 3.06
CA ARG A 14 -30.65 -3.69 3.79
C ARG A 14 -32.01 -4.25 3.39
N GLU A 15 -33.02 -3.40 3.27
CA GLU A 15 -34.37 -3.79 2.81
C GLU A 15 -34.34 -4.35 1.39
N GLN A 16 -33.53 -3.76 0.50
CA GLN A 16 -33.31 -4.23 -0.86
C GLN A 16 -32.39 -5.46 -0.97
N GLY A 17 -31.78 -5.91 0.14
CA GLY A 17 -30.88 -7.07 0.15
C GLY A 17 -29.56 -6.87 -0.60
N ILE A 18 -29.15 -5.62 -0.85
CA ILE A 18 -27.91 -5.29 -1.59
C ILE A 18 -26.73 -4.96 -0.67
N TYR A 19 -26.99 -4.68 0.61
CA TYR A 19 -25.96 -4.29 1.59
C TYR A 19 -25.03 -5.48 1.95
N PRO A 20 -23.70 -5.35 1.84
CA PRO A 20 -22.78 -6.48 1.92
C PRO A 20 -22.34 -6.88 3.34
N TYR A 21 -22.68 -6.10 4.37
CA TYR A 21 -22.33 -6.41 5.77
C TYR A 21 -23.55 -6.89 6.56
N LEU A 22 -23.56 -8.17 6.94
CA LEU A 22 -24.70 -8.79 7.65
C LEU A 22 -24.51 -8.84 9.16
N ALA A 23 -23.26 -8.91 9.63
CA ALA A 23 -22.91 -9.03 11.05
C ALA A 23 -22.52 -7.67 11.66
N HIS A 24 -22.35 -7.63 12.98
CA HIS A 24 -21.68 -6.52 13.65
C HIS A 24 -20.18 -6.51 13.33
N PRO A 25 -19.50 -5.35 13.34
CA PRO A 25 -18.07 -5.29 13.08
C PRO A 25 -17.31 -6.11 14.12
N ALA A 26 -16.43 -6.99 13.68
CA ALA A 26 -15.60 -7.84 14.52
C ALA A 26 -14.39 -7.07 15.11
N SER A 27 -13.98 -5.98 14.47
CA SER A 27 -12.84 -5.16 14.90
C SER A 27 -13.07 -3.66 14.67
N SER A 28 -12.24 -2.83 15.30
CA SER A 28 -12.20 -1.39 15.05
C SER A 28 -11.81 -1.06 13.61
N VAL A 29 -10.97 -1.89 12.99
CA VAL A 29 -10.58 -1.79 11.58
C VAL A 29 -11.79 -2.04 10.68
N GLU A 30 -12.56 -3.10 10.93
CA GLU A 30 -13.76 -3.38 10.15
C GLU A 30 -14.83 -2.30 10.31
N ALA A 31 -14.96 -1.73 11.52
CA ALA A 31 -15.86 -0.59 11.74
C ALA A 31 -15.47 0.60 10.85
N ILE A 32 -14.18 0.87 10.75
CA ILE A 32 -13.61 1.92 9.91
C ILE A 32 -13.80 1.62 8.42
N GLU A 33 -13.53 0.39 7.97
CA GLU A 33 -13.77 -0.05 6.58
C GLU A 33 -15.24 0.11 6.18
N ARG A 34 -16.16 -0.19 7.09
CA ARG A 34 -17.60 0.00 6.87
C ARG A 34 -17.98 1.46 6.68
N GLU A 35 -17.41 2.36 7.47
CA GLU A 35 -17.64 3.81 7.30
C GLU A 35 -17.14 4.32 5.95
N VAL A 36 -15.94 3.89 5.52
CA VAL A 36 -15.41 4.22 4.18
C VAL A 36 -16.31 3.63 3.10
N PHE A 37 -16.74 2.38 3.26
CA PHE A 37 -17.68 1.76 2.34
C PHE A 37 -18.98 2.56 2.24
N HIS A 38 -19.58 2.99 3.35
CA HIS A 38 -20.84 3.76 3.31
C HIS A 38 -20.69 5.04 2.51
N HIS A 39 -19.61 5.77 2.75
CA HIS A 39 -19.31 7.00 2.06
C HIS A 39 -19.14 6.75 0.55
N VAL A 40 -18.27 5.82 0.17
CA VAL A 40 -18.00 5.54 -1.25
C VAL A 40 -19.23 4.94 -1.95
N ALA A 41 -19.96 4.03 -1.29
CA ALA A 41 -21.16 3.41 -1.85
C ALA A 41 -22.27 4.43 -2.12
N TRP A 42 -22.42 5.44 -1.26
CA TRP A 42 -23.33 6.55 -1.49
C TRP A 42 -22.96 7.29 -2.77
N HIS A 43 -21.69 7.69 -2.92
CA HIS A 43 -21.25 8.39 -4.13
C HIS A 43 -21.33 7.53 -5.38
N VAL A 44 -20.96 6.25 -5.31
CA VAL A 44 -21.12 5.33 -6.45
C VAL A 44 -22.59 5.25 -6.85
N GLN A 45 -23.54 5.17 -5.92
CA GLN A 45 -24.95 5.18 -6.26
C GLN A 45 -25.40 6.50 -6.94
N GLN A 46 -24.93 7.65 -6.46
CA GLN A 46 -25.31 8.96 -7.00
C GLN A 46 -24.72 9.25 -8.38
N HIS A 47 -23.47 8.81 -8.61
CA HIS A 47 -22.70 9.20 -9.80
C HIS A 47 -22.59 8.08 -10.84
N LEU A 48 -22.85 6.82 -10.50
CA LEU A 48 -22.79 5.73 -11.46
C LEU A 48 -24.08 5.69 -12.31
N PRO A 49 -24.00 5.98 -13.62
CA PRO A 49 -25.18 6.01 -14.46
C PRO A 49 -25.87 4.64 -14.50
N GLY A 50 -27.17 4.63 -14.26
CA GLY A 50 -27.99 3.42 -14.34
C GLY A 50 -27.82 2.45 -13.16
N PHE A 51 -27.14 2.84 -12.08
CA PHE A 51 -27.04 1.98 -10.89
C PHE A 51 -28.43 1.57 -10.37
N ASP A 52 -29.32 2.52 -10.09
CA ASP A 52 -30.66 2.23 -9.57
C ASP A 52 -31.55 1.45 -10.55
N ALA A 53 -31.34 1.66 -11.86
CA ALA A 53 -32.02 0.93 -12.92
C ALA A 53 -31.48 -0.50 -13.10
N ALA A 54 -30.29 -0.81 -12.56
CA ALA A 54 -29.67 -2.12 -12.71
C ALA A 54 -30.40 -3.18 -11.88
N PRO A 55 -30.41 -4.44 -12.35
CA PRO A 55 -30.97 -5.56 -11.59
C PRO A 55 -30.36 -5.65 -10.18
N MET A 56 -31.19 -6.02 -9.19
CA MET A 56 -30.78 -6.16 -7.79
C MET A 56 -29.49 -6.99 -7.63
N ARG A 57 -29.36 -8.08 -8.40
CA ARG A 57 -28.17 -8.95 -8.37
C ARG A 57 -26.89 -8.22 -8.80
N THR A 58 -26.98 -7.34 -9.79
CA THR A 58 -25.87 -6.52 -10.29
C THR A 58 -25.47 -5.46 -9.27
N ARG A 59 -26.44 -4.74 -8.68
CA ARG A 59 -26.19 -3.78 -7.61
C ARG A 59 -25.53 -4.43 -6.40
N ALA A 60 -26.05 -5.58 -5.96
CA ALA A 60 -25.46 -6.35 -4.86
C ALA A 60 -24.04 -6.85 -5.20
N PHE A 61 -23.76 -7.19 -6.46
CA PHE A 61 -22.42 -7.56 -6.91
C PHE A 61 -21.47 -6.37 -6.87
N GLN A 62 -21.88 -5.19 -7.37
CA GLN A 62 -21.10 -3.96 -7.33
C GLN A 62 -20.76 -3.56 -5.88
N PHE A 63 -21.72 -3.65 -4.96
CA PHE A 63 -21.47 -3.39 -3.54
C PHE A 63 -20.54 -4.43 -2.89
N ARG A 64 -20.62 -5.71 -3.25
CA ARG A 64 -19.64 -6.70 -2.79
C ARG A 64 -18.24 -6.42 -3.32
N LEU A 65 -18.13 -6.03 -4.59
CA LEU A 65 -16.85 -5.68 -5.20
C LEU A 65 -16.24 -4.44 -4.54
N LEU A 66 -17.08 -3.42 -4.27
CA LEU A 66 -16.67 -2.23 -3.54
C LEU A 66 -16.22 -2.56 -2.11
N ARG A 67 -16.95 -3.43 -1.40
CA ARG A 67 -16.51 -3.92 -0.08
C ARG A 67 -15.13 -4.58 -0.16
N GLN A 68 -14.93 -5.49 -1.11
CA GLN A 68 -13.64 -6.16 -1.30
C GLN A 68 -12.50 -5.16 -1.55
N ALA A 69 -12.76 -4.13 -2.36
CA ALA A 69 -11.75 -3.14 -2.67
C ALA A 69 -11.40 -2.26 -1.46
N VAL A 70 -12.36 -1.97 -0.57
CA VAL A 70 -12.08 -1.28 0.70
C VAL A 70 -11.24 -2.14 1.64
N GLU A 71 -11.54 -3.45 1.75
CA GLU A 71 -10.77 -4.41 2.57
C GLU A 71 -9.34 -4.60 2.05
N CYS A 72 -9.14 -4.57 0.72
CA CYS A 72 -7.82 -4.63 0.10
C CYS A 72 -7.05 -3.30 0.16
N GLY A 73 -7.67 -2.21 0.62
CA GLY A 73 -7.03 -0.90 0.78
C GLY A 73 -7.18 0.06 -0.41
N PRO A 74 -6.61 1.27 -0.29
CA PRO A 74 -6.92 2.41 -1.16
C PRO A 74 -6.53 2.22 -2.64
N GLU A 75 -5.44 1.49 -2.93
CA GLU A 75 -5.02 1.22 -4.31
C GLU A 75 -6.06 0.36 -5.04
N SER A 76 -6.56 -0.69 -4.37
CA SER A 76 -7.61 -1.56 -4.93
C SER A 76 -8.92 -0.80 -5.12
N LEU A 77 -9.25 0.08 -4.18
CA LEU A 77 -10.41 0.97 -4.29
C LEU A 77 -10.30 1.90 -5.50
N GLN A 78 -9.14 2.53 -5.70
CA GLN A 78 -8.91 3.41 -6.84
C GLN A 78 -8.97 2.65 -8.17
N ALA A 79 -8.35 1.47 -8.26
CA ALA A 79 -8.41 0.62 -9.44
C ALA A 79 -9.85 0.22 -9.77
N LEU A 80 -10.65 -0.16 -8.76
CA LEU A 80 -12.06 -0.48 -8.95
C LEU A 80 -12.87 0.68 -9.51
N LEU A 81 -12.69 1.89 -8.96
CA LEU A 81 -13.43 3.07 -9.38
C LEU A 81 -13.09 3.46 -10.83
N THR A 82 -11.83 3.34 -11.21
CA THR A 82 -11.34 3.70 -12.56
C THR A 82 -11.66 2.64 -13.60
N GLU A 83 -11.33 1.38 -13.33
CA GLU A 83 -11.34 0.31 -14.34
C GLU A 83 -12.67 -0.44 -14.41
N ALA A 84 -13.28 -0.73 -13.25
CA ALA A 84 -14.45 -1.61 -13.19
C ALA A 84 -15.77 -0.85 -13.25
N LEU A 85 -15.81 0.38 -12.73
CA LEU A 85 -17.03 1.21 -12.69
C LEU A 85 -17.07 2.29 -13.78
N GLY A 86 -15.95 2.62 -14.42
CA GLY A 86 -15.92 3.55 -15.56
C GLY A 86 -16.51 4.92 -15.25
N LEU A 87 -16.34 5.41 -14.03
CA LEU A 87 -16.86 6.71 -13.58
C LEU A 87 -16.26 7.86 -14.43
N PRO A 88 -16.99 8.95 -14.70
CA PRO A 88 -16.42 10.12 -15.36
C PRO A 88 -15.22 10.70 -14.59
N PRO A 89 -14.19 11.25 -15.26
CA PRO A 89 -12.96 11.73 -14.60
C PRO A 89 -13.21 12.76 -13.49
N ILE A 90 -14.23 13.62 -13.65
CA ILE A 90 -14.59 14.65 -12.67
C ILE A 90 -15.11 14.02 -11.36
N ASP A 91 -15.91 12.96 -11.48
CA ASP A 91 -16.47 12.24 -10.33
C ASP A 91 -15.38 11.41 -9.64
N GLN A 92 -14.42 10.87 -10.41
CA GLN A 92 -13.24 10.20 -9.86
C GLN A 92 -12.38 11.15 -9.02
N GLU A 93 -12.18 12.39 -9.48
CA GLU A 93 -11.37 13.39 -8.77
C GLU A 93 -12.06 13.84 -7.47
N ILE A 94 -13.38 14.04 -7.50
CA ILE A 94 -14.18 14.35 -6.30
C ILE A 94 -14.09 13.20 -5.29
N LEU A 95 -14.33 11.95 -5.73
CA LEU A 95 -14.28 10.76 -4.87
C LEU A 95 -12.89 10.54 -4.29
N SER A 96 -11.84 10.63 -5.09
CA SER A 96 -10.46 10.43 -4.63
C SER A 96 -10.04 11.51 -3.63
N THR A 97 -10.39 12.78 -3.87
CA THR A 97 -10.10 13.88 -2.93
C THR A 97 -10.81 13.68 -1.61
N GLN A 98 -12.07 13.19 -1.63
CA GLN A 98 -12.81 12.91 -0.40
C GLN A 98 -12.31 11.66 0.32
N VAL A 99 -12.05 10.56 -0.38
CA VAL A 99 -11.47 9.34 0.20
C VAL A 99 -10.10 9.63 0.83
N ASN A 100 -9.26 10.42 0.17
CA ASN A 100 -7.94 10.81 0.70
C ASN A 100 -8.05 11.83 1.86
N GLY A 101 -9.09 12.66 1.87
CA GLY A 101 -9.36 13.63 2.95
C GLY A 101 -9.89 13.01 4.24
N LEU A 102 -10.33 11.75 4.21
CA LEU A 102 -10.75 11.04 5.41
C LEU A 102 -9.51 10.55 6.16
N ASN A 103 -9.24 11.10 7.36
CA ASN A 103 -8.24 10.58 8.30
C ASN A 103 -8.38 9.05 8.55
N LEU A 104 -9.56 8.49 8.27
CA LEU A 104 -9.88 7.07 8.33
C LEU A 104 -9.12 6.23 7.29
N SER A 105 -8.90 6.75 6.08
CA SER A 105 -8.15 6.06 5.03
C SER A 105 -6.69 5.84 5.41
N SER A 106 -6.10 6.79 6.15
CA SER A 106 -4.74 6.66 6.70
C SER A 106 -4.65 5.55 7.78
N VAL A 107 -5.69 5.40 8.61
CA VAL A 107 -5.77 4.32 9.60
C VAL A 107 -5.91 2.96 8.92
N ILE A 108 -6.78 2.83 7.92
CA ILE A 108 -6.91 1.59 7.11
C ILE A 108 -5.60 1.27 6.43
N GLN A 109 -4.98 2.25 5.78
CA GLN A 109 -3.71 2.06 5.09
C GLN A 109 -2.62 1.58 6.06
N THR A 110 -2.52 2.18 7.24
CA THR A 110 -1.57 1.75 8.26
C THR A 110 -1.87 0.33 8.74
N ALA A 111 -3.14 0.02 9.03
CA ALA A 111 -3.57 -1.31 9.45
C ALA A 111 -3.29 -2.38 8.37
N HIS A 112 -3.51 -2.02 7.10
CA HIS A 112 -3.23 -2.88 5.96
C HIS A 112 -1.73 -3.12 5.80
N VAL A 113 -0.90 -2.06 5.85
CA VAL A 113 0.56 -2.19 5.83
C VAL A 113 1.05 -3.09 6.96
N VAL A 114 0.53 -2.95 8.18
CA VAL A 114 0.87 -3.82 9.31
C VAL A 114 0.45 -5.27 9.04
N THR A 115 -0.75 -5.48 8.51
CA THR A 115 -1.28 -6.83 8.20
C THR A 115 -0.45 -7.53 7.13
N GLU A 116 -0.13 -6.82 6.04
CA GLU A 116 0.73 -7.36 4.97
C GLU A 116 2.13 -7.70 5.48
N ARG A 117 2.69 -6.86 6.35
CA ARG A 117 3.99 -7.12 6.98
C ARG A 117 3.96 -8.31 7.92
N LEU A 118 2.91 -8.47 8.73
CA LEU A 118 2.74 -9.65 9.58
C LEU A 118 2.61 -10.92 8.75
N ARG A 119 1.81 -10.89 7.67
CA ARG A 119 1.69 -12.02 6.74
C ARG A 119 3.02 -12.35 6.07
N PHE A 120 3.79 -11.32 5.70
CA PHE A 120 5.14 -11.51 5.16
C PHE A 120 6.07 -12.18 6.17
N LEU A 121 6.06 -11.75 7.44
CA LEU A 121 6.88 -12.36 8.51
C LEU A 121 6.52 -13.82 8.74
N ASP A 122 5.23 -14.16 8.77
CA ASP A 122 4.74 -15.54 8.88
C ASP A 122 5.19 -16.42 7.71
N GLY A 123 5.11 -15.89 6.48
CA GLY A 123 5.63 -16.55 5.28
C GLY A 123 7.15 -16.71 5.30
N LEU A 124 7.89 -15.70 5.78
CA LEU A 124 9.34 -15.75 5.91
C LEU A 124 9.77 -16.78 6.97
N GLU A 125 9.07 -16.84 8.11
CA GLU A 125 9.27 -17.85 9.15
C GLU A 125 9.08 -19.26 8.58
N THR A 126 7.98 -19.47 7.86
CA THR A 126 7.69 -20.75 7.19
C THR A 126 8.83 -21.13 6.22
N ILE A 127 9.29 -20.20 5.39
CA ILE A 127 10.38 -20.44 4.42
C ILE A 127 11.70 -20.82 5.13
N ILE A 128 12.01 -20.20 6.27
CA ILE A 128 13.28 -20.40 6.99
C ILE A 128 13.26 -21.68 7.83
N PHE A 129 12.13 -21.99 8.48
CA PHE A 129 12.05 -23.04 9.50
C PHE A 129 11.39 -24.34 9.02
N ASP A 130 10.67 -24.34 7.90
CA ASP A 130 10.13 -25.57 7.32
C ASP A 130 11.25 -26.44 6.71
N LYS A 131 11.39 -27.66 7.26
CA LYS A 131 12.44 -28.62 6.86
C LYS A 131 12.31 -29.09 5.42
N ALA A 132 11.10 -29.17 4.87
CA ALA A 132 10.86 -29.58 3.49
C ALA A 132 11.21 -28.44 2.50
N LEU A 133 10.78 -27.20 2.82
CA LEU A 133 11.05 -26.04 1.97
C LEU A 133 12.52 -25.65 1.93
N LYS A 134 13.26 -25.85 3.03
CA LYS A 134 14.69 -25.54 3.13
C LYS A 134 15.54 -26.18 2.02
N TYR A 135 15.15 -27.34 1.49
CA TYR A 135 15.88 -28.00 0.39
C TYR A 135 15.64 -27.35 -0.99
N HIS A 136 14.56 -26.58 -1.14
CA HIS A 136 14.16 -25.94 -2.40
C HIS A 136 14.43 -24.43 -2.41
N VAL A 137 14.65 -23.83 -1.24
CA VAL A 137 14.93 -22.40 -1.10
C VAL A 137 16.43 -22.17 -1.08
N LYS A 138 16.96 -21.52 -2.12
CA LYS A 138 18.35 -21.08 -2.17
C LYS A 138 18.48 -19.65 -1.66
N GLU A 139 19.51 -19.39 -0.88
CA GLU A 139 19.77 -18.09 -0.26
C GLU A 139 19.85 -16.95 -1.28
N ARG A 140 20.79 -17.02 -2.24
CA ARG A 140 21.00 -15.96 -3.22
C ARG A 140 19.90 -15.85 -4.29
N GLU A 141 19.36 -16.98 -4.71
CA GLU A 141 18.38 -17.01 -5.81
C GLU A 141 16.98 -16.58 -5.35
N HIS A 142 16.60 -16.96 -4.13
CA HIS A 142 15.24 -16.79 -3.62
C HIS A 142 15.20 -15.87 -2.39
N LEU A 143 15.87 -16.26 -1.29
CA LEU A 143 15.74 -15.55 0.00
C LEU A 143 16.21 -14.10 -0.09
N HIS A 144 17.37 -13.87 -0.70
CA HIS A 144 17.93 -12.55 -0.92
C HIS A 144 16.94 -11.67 -1.69
N ARG A 145 16.40 -12.14 -2.82
CA ARG A 145 15.45 -11.34 -3.63
C ARG A 145 14.18 -10.99 -2.85
N ILE A 146 13.71 -11.88 -1.99
CA ILE A 146 12.55 -11.64 -1.12
C ILE A 146 12.87 -10.56 -0.08
N VAL A 147 14.03 -10.67 0.59
CA VAL A 147 14.49 -9.72 1.62
C VAL A 147 14.82 -8.35 1.02
N ALA A 148 15.44 -8.29 -0.16
CA ALA A 148 15.81 -7.06 -0.84
C ALA A 148 14.59 -6.18 -1.19
N ARG A 149 13.46 -6.82 -1.54
CA ARG A 149 12.18 -6.13 -1.80
C ARG A 149 11.46 -5.69 -0.52
N ASN A 150 11.90 -6.20 0.63
CA ASN A 150 11.30 -5.96 1.94
C ASN A 150 12.33 -5.35 2.91
N ALA A 151 13.07 -4.34 2.44
CA ALA A 151 14.13 -3.69 3.21
C ALA A 151 13.66 -3.06 4.54
N TRP A 152 12.34 -2.82 4.68
CA TRP A 152 11.71 -2.41 5.94
C TRP A 152 11.96 -3.40 7.10
N LEU A 153 12.29 -4.66 6.80
CA LEU A 153 12.75 -5.65 7.79
C LEU A 153 13.90 -5.14 8.67
N PHE A 154 14.75 -4.27 8.11
CA PHE A 154 15.90 -3.69 8.80
C PHE A 154 15.61 -2.29 9.37
N GLY A 155 14.39 -1.78 9.16
CA GLY A 155 13.92 -0.46 9.59
C GLY A 155 13.22 0.32 8.47
N GLU A 156 12.23 1.15 8.82
CA GLU A 156 11.45 1.96 7.85
C GLU A 156 12.33 2.86 6.99
N ASP A 157 13.38 3.41 7.57
CA ASP A 157 14.30 4.32 6.90
C ASP A 157 15.07 3.66 5.74
N PHE A 158 15.03 2.33 5.65
CA PHE A 158 15.70 1.53 4.63
C PHE A 158 14.78 1.11 3.48
N ALA A 159 13.50 1.52 3.48
CA ALA A 159 12.56 1.21 2.40
C ALA A 159 12.97 1.78 1.01
N LEU A 160 13.89 2.76 0.97
CA LEU A 160 14.44 3.34 -0.27
C LEU A 160 15.64 2.58 -0.85
N SER A 161 15.88 1.33 -0.41
CA SER A 161 17.06 0.56 -0.81
C SER A 161 17.00 0.04 -2.25
N VAL A 162 18.14 0.07 -2.94
CA VAL A 162 18.29 -0.35 -4.34
C VAL A 162 19.00 -1.70 -4.38
N ASP A 163 18.35 -2.73 -4.93
CA ASP A 163 18.90 -4.08 -5.11
C ASP A 163 19.78 -4.19 -6.38
N ASN A 164 20.74 -5.13 -6.38
CA ASN A 164 21.53 -5.61 -7.52
C ASN A 164 22.29 -4.55 -8.33
N ARG A 165 23.16 -3.76 -7.67
CA ARG A 165 24.03 -2.78 -8.35
C ARG A 165 25.51 -3.04 -8.08
N SER A 166 26.36 -2.84 -9.10
CA SER A 166 27.82 -2.85 -8.90
C SER A 166 28.25 -1.77 -7.92
N LEU A 167 29.35 -1.98 -7.19
CA LEU A 167 29.88 -1.03 -6.19
C LEU A 167 30.02 0.42 -6.73
N THR A 168 30.40 0.59 -8.01
CA THR A 168 30.44 1.89 -8.70
C THR A 168 29.09 2.61 -8.76
N GLU A 169 28.02 1.85 -8.99
CA GLU A 169 26.67 2.39 -9.17
C GLU A 169 25.99 2.73 -7.84
N VAL A 170 26.31 1.94 -6.81
CA VAL A 170 25.98 2.25 -5.42
C VAL A 170 26.62 3.57 -4.99
N LEU A 171 27.93 3.73 -5.25
CA LEU A 171 28.68 4.94 -4.91
C LEU A 171 28.14 6.17 -5.66
N ARG A 172 27.81 6.02 -6.94
CA ARG A 172 27.22 7.09 -7.75
C ARG A 172 25.87 7.56 -7.19
N LYS A 173 24.98 6.64 -6.81
CA LYS A 173 23.69 6.98 -6.19
C LYS A 173 23.85 7.63 -4.81
N HIS A 174 24.78 7.15 -4.00
CA HIS A 174 25.06 7.74 -2.69
C HIS A 174 25.60 9.18 -2.83
N LYS A 175 26.51 9.43 -3.78
CA LYS A 175 27.02 10.77 -4.10
C LYS A 175 25.92 11.72 -4.58
N ALA A 176 25.04 11.26 -5.48
CA ALA A 176 23.89 12.05 -5.93
C ALA A 176 22.97 12.43 -4.75
N SER A 177 22.80 11.54 -3.77
CA SER A 177 22.04 11.83 -2.54
C SER A 177 22.75 12.79 -1.58
N LEU A 178 24.07 12.97 -1.69
CA LEU A 178 24.87 13.89 -0.87
C LEU A 178 25.04 15.28 -1.53
N GLY A 179 24.62 15.45 -2.79
CA GLY A 179 24.77 16.71 -3.52
C GLY A 179 26.20 16.99 -4.02
N GLU A 180 27.08 16.00 -4.01
CA GLU A 180 28.46 16.11 -4.48
C GLU A 180 28.59 15.58 -5.92
N ASP A 181 28.87 16.47 -6.86
CA ASP A 181 29.14 16.10 -8.26
C ASP A 181 30.64 15.86 -8.45
N THR A 182 31.10 14.66 -8.07
CA THR A 182 32.51 14.27 -8.25
C THR A 182 32.62 13.03 -9.12
N LEU A 183 33.28 13.17 -10.27
CA LEU A 183 33.59 12.12 -11.25
C LEU A 183 34.19 10.87 -10.58
N VAL A 184 33.55 9.72 -10.80
CA VAL A 184 34.05 8.40 -10.38
C VAL A 184 34.73 7.78 -11.60
N ASP A 185 36.01 8.09 -11.81
CA ASP A 185 36.72 7.77 -13.06
C ASP A 185 37.26 6.33 -13.19
N PRO A 186 37.44 5.53 -12.11
CA PRO A 186 37.65 4.08 -12.25
C PRO A 186 36.55 3.20 -11.61
N PRO A 187 36.25 1.99 -12.15
CA PRO A 187 35.38 1.01 -11.52
C PRO A 187 35.89 0.66 -10.11
N VAL A 188 35.02 0.79 -9.09
CA VAL A 188 35.40 0.44 -7.72
C VAL A 188 35.45 -1.07 -7.61
N GLY A 189 36.66 -1.62 -7.57
CA GLY A 189 36.91 -3.04 -7.37
C GLY A 189 36.83 -3.43 -5.90
N HIS A 190 36.60 -4.71 -5.63
CA HIS A 190 36.86 -5.26 -4.30
C HIS A 190 38.38 -5.19 -4.01
N VAL A 191 38.81 -5.26 -2.73
CA VAL A 191 40.24 -5.22 -2.32
C VAL A 191 41.10 -6.24 -3.07
N THR A 192 40.48 -7.29 -3.60
CA THR A 192 41.08 -8.36 -4.42
C THR A 192 41.04 -8.10 -5.94
N GLN A 193 40.76 -6.87 -6.39
CA GLN A 193 40.66 -6.44 -7.80
C GLN A 193 39.70 -7.24 -8.71
N LYS A 194 38.75 -7.99 -8.13
CA LYS A 194 37.62 -8.58 -8.85
C LYS A 194 36.40 -7.66 -8.74
N ARG A 195 35.50 -7.71 -9.74
CA ARG A 195 34.25 -6.94 -9.76
C ARG A 195 33.46 -7.23 -8.48
N GLY A 196 33.34 -6.23 -7.60
CA GLY A 196 32.56 -6.34 -6.36
C GLY A 196 31.08 -6.18 -6.67
N ILE A 197 30.32 -7.27 -6.52
CA ILE A 197 28.85 -7.23 -6.47
C ILE A 197 28.48 -7.09 -5.01
N VAL A 198 27.76 -6.04 -4.66
CA VAL A 198 27.30 -5.83 -3.29
C VAL A 198 25.95 -6.53 -3.16
N ASP A 199 25.77 -7.33 -2.10
CA ASP A 199 24.55 -8.09 -1.89
C ASP A 199 23.38 -7.14 -1.55
N LEU A 200 23.45 -6.40 -0.43
CA LEU A 200 22.48 -5.37 -0.09
C LEU A 200 23.19 -4.07 0.27
N VAL A 201 22.67 -2.94 -0.21
CA VAL A 201 23.15 -1.61 0.19
C VAL A 201 21.99 -0.85 0.80
N PHE A 202 22.18 -0.56 2.08
CA PHE A 202 21.29 0.28 2.84
C PHE A 202 21.82 1.71 2.85
N SER A 203 21.01 2.66 2.42
CA SER A 203 21.29 4.09 2.59
C SER A 203 20.19 4.70 3.45
N ARG A 204 20.58 5.38 4.52
CA ARG A 204 19.66 6.10 5.41
C ARG A 204 19.89 7.59 5.28
N ALA A 205 18.85 8.35 4.99
CA ALA A 205 18.90 9.81 5.07
C ALA A 205 18.65 10.23 6.52
N THR A 206 19.71 10.53 7.28
CA THR A 206 19.57 11.17 8.60
C THR A 206 19.26 12.64 8.41
N ARG A 207 18.08 13.11 8.85
CA ARG A 207 17.84 14.55 9.02
C ARG A 207 18.83 15.05 10.09
N TYR A 208 19.80 15.86 9.69
CA TYR A 208 20.63 16.58 10.64
C TYR A 208 19.70 17.40 11.55
N HIS A 209 19.95 17.31 12.86
CA HIS A 209 19.31 18.14 13.87
C HIS A 209 19.46 19.61 13.46
N GLN A 210 18.37 20.30 13.09
CA GLN A 210 18.41 21.75 13.01
C GLN A 210 18.62 22.26 14.44
N PRO A 211 19.72 22.99 14.74
CA PRO A 211 19.81 23.70 16.00
C PRO A 211 18.62 24.65 16.06
N ASN A 212 17.92 24.63 17.20
CA ASN A 212 16.74 25.42 17.46
C ASN A 212 17.10 26.92 17.36
N THR A 213 16.99 27.52 16.18
CA THR A 213 17.10 28.97 16.01
C THR A 213 15.77 29.61 16.38
N LEU A 214 15.54 29.69 17.69
CA LEU A 214 14.68 30.70 18.30
C LEU A 214 15.55 31.92 18.61
N HIS A 215 15.40 32.96 17.80
CA HIS A 215 15.70 34.34 18.17
C HIS A 215 14.51 35.21 17.77
#